data_AF-A0A016SB11-F1
#
_entry.id   AF-A0A016SB11-F1
#
_cell.length_a   1.000
_cell.length_b   1.000
_cell.length_c   1.000
_cell.angle_alpha   90.00
_cell.angle_beta   90.00
_cell.angle_gamma   90.00
#
_symmetry.space_group_name_H-M   'P 1'
#
loop_
_entity.id
_entity.type
_entity.pdbx_description
1 polymer ?
#
loop_
_entity_poly.entity_id
_entity_poly.type
_entity_poly.pdbx_seq_one_letter_code
_entity_poly.pdbx_strand_id
1 'polypeptide(L)'
;MPLRKIAPEMMKMLRNGTWAKYIHDMQKQRQQVLRTDGGDDYEHDIISYSDIEYLAEITIGTPEQTFLVLLDTSTWDPWVPEKSCYKQPDKPSDCQSSHCDIGLICDVFCAEQSCCTLISNDTTQNPCRRKRRFDMRKSSTYAEMRSNFTTRRKRYVEGFYGRGFLRFGA
;
A
#
# COMPACT_ATOMS: atom_id res chain seq x y z
N MET A 1 -17.67 5.38 8.84
CA MET A 1 -16.20 5.54 8.65
C MET A 1 -15.96 6.53 7.51
N PRO A 2 -15.24 7.64 7.74
CA PRO A 2 -14.83 8.53 6.66
C PRO A 2 -13.82 7.83 5.75
N LEU A 3 -14.00 7.97 4.44
CA LEU A 3 -13.05 7.48 3.43
C LEU A 3 -12.31 8.66 2.81
N ARG A 4 -11.00 8.49 2.60
CA ARG A 4 -10.21 9.45 1.84
C ARG A 4 -10.04 8.93 0.42
N LYS A 5 -10.59 9.64 -0.55
CA LYS A 5 -10.41 9.34 -1.98
C LYS A 5 -9.10 9.94 -2.46
N ILE A 6 -8.24 9.14 -3.07
CA ILE A 6 -7.08 9.63 -3.81
C ILE A 6 -7.55 10.01 -5.21
N ALA A 7 -7.16 11.20 -5.69
CA ALA A 7 -7.48 11.62 -7.04
C ALA A 7 -6.66 10.81 -8.05
N PRO A 8 -7.29 10.01 -8.93
CA PRO A 8 -6.56 9.19 -9.88
C PRO A 8 -5.89 10.07 -10.94
N GLU A 9 -4.80 9.58 -11.51
CA GLU A 9 -4.02 10.34 -12.49
C GLU A 9 -4.84 10.66 -13.74
N MET A 10 -5.71 9.73 -14.16
CA MET A 10 -6.71 9.94 -15.21
C MET A 10 -7.54 11.21 -14.97
N MET A 11 -8.05 11.43 -13.75
CA MET A 11 -8.83 12.63 -13.44
C MET A 11 -7.99 13.91 -13.45
N LYS A 12 -6.72 13.84 -13.04
CA LYS A 12 -5.79 14.98 -13.14
C LYS A 12 -5.52 15.34 -14.60
N MET A 13 -5.28 14.33 -15.44
CA MET A 13 -5.06 14.49 -16.88
C MET A 13 -6.29 15.00 -17.62
N LEU A 14 -7.50 14.56 -17.24
CA LEU A 14 -8.75 15.09 -17.80
C LEU A 14 -8.91 16.58 -17.51
N ARG A 15 -8.62 17.01 -16.27
CA ARG A 15 -8.68 18.43 -15.86
C ARG A 15 -7.63 19.29 -16.58
N ASN A 16 -6.46 18.72 -16.81
CA ASN A 16 -5.34 19.32 -17.54
C ASN A 16 -5.59 19.36 -19.07
N GLY A 17 -6.43 18.45 -19.60
CA GLY A 17 -6.63 18.27 -21.05
C GLY A 17 -5.55 17.41 -21.71
N THR A 18 -4.69 16.73 -20.94
CA THR A 18 -3.61 15.87 -21.45
C THR A 18 -4.02 14.40 -21.63
N TRP A 19 -5.21 14.01 -21.17
CA TRP A 19 -5.67 12.62 -21.20
C TRP A 19 -5.75 12.02 -22.61
N ALA A 20 -6.28 12.79 -23.58
CA ALA A 20 -6.41 12.30 -24.96
C ALA A 20 -5.04 11.98 -25.58
N LYS A 21 -4.04 12.83 -25.32
CA LYS A 21 -2.66 12.60 -25.76
C LYS A 21 -2.07 11.35 -25.09
N TYR A 22 -2.25 11.21 -23.78
CA TYR A 22 -1.78 10.05 -23.03
C TYR A 22 -2.35 8.73 -23.60
N ILE A 23 -3.66 8.67 -23.87
CA ILE A 23 -4.29 7.47 -24.46
C ILE A 23 -3.76 7.17 -25.85
N HIS A 24 -3.60 8.20 -26.69
CA HIS A 24 -3.04 8.03 -28.03
C HIS A 24 -1.61 7.48 -27.99
N ASP A 25 -0.77 8.01 -27.10
CA ASP A 25 0.62 7.55 -26.93
C ASP A 25 0.67 6.10 -26.41
N MET A 26 -0.19 5.75 -25.44
CA MET A 26 -0.33 4.38 -24.93
C MET A 26 -0.80 3.38 -26.01
N GLN A 27 -1.75 3.76 -26.85
CA GLN A 27 -2.22 2.93 -27.97
C GLN A 27 -1.10 2.70 -29.00
N LYS A 28 -0.33 3.74 -29.31
CA LYS A 28 0.82 3.65 -30.22
C LYS A 28 1.88 2.69 -29.68
N GLN A 29 2.20 2.77 -28.38
CA GLN A 29 3.12 1.84 -27.73
C GLN A 29 2.63 0.39 -27.82
N ARG A 30 1.35 0.11 -27.51
CA ARG A 30 0.78 -1.23 -27.62
C ARG A 30 0.87 -1.80 -29.04
N GLN A 31 0.58 -0.97 -30.05
CA GLN A 31 0.70 -1.38 -31.45
C GLN A 31 2.16 -1.62 -31.90
N GLN A 32 3.12 -0.91 -31.30
CA GLN A 32 4.54 -1.12 -31.59
C GLN A 32 5.04 -2.42 -30.98
N VAL A 33 4.68 -2.74 -29.73
CA VAL A 33 5.06 -3.99 -29.06
C VAL A 33 4.62 -5.21 -29.89
N LEU A 34 3.39 -5.20 -30.43
CA LEU A 34 2.86 -6.25 -31.30
C LEU A 34 3.65 -6.47 -32.62
N ARG A 35 4.50 -5.52 -33.02
CA ARG A 35 5.27 -5.59 -34.27
C ARG A 35 6.72 -6.06 -34.09
N THR A 36 7.24 -6.03 -32.87
CA THR A 36 8.67 -6.23 -32.61
C THR A 36 9.04 -7.59 -32.07
N ASP A 37 8.09 -8.40 -31.59
CA ASP A 37 8.40 -9.69 -30.97
C ASP A 37 7.92 -10.86 -31.82
N GLY A 38 8.85 -11.77 -32.14
CA GLY A 38 8.58 -13.06 -32.79
C GLY A 38 8.31 -14.18 -31.78
N GLY A 39 8.19 -13.85 -30.49
CA GLY A 39 7.83 -14.75 -29.41
C GLY A 39 6.35 -14.62 -29.02
N ASP A 40 5.71 -15.75 -28.70
CA ASP A 40 4.28 -15.86 -28.41
C ASP A 40 3.82 -15.23 -27.07
N ASP A 41 4.74 -14.72 -26.24
CA ASP A 41 4.42 -14.21 -24.90
C ASP A 41 4.40 -12.68 -24.85
N TYR A 42 3.21 -12.10 -24.76
CA TYR A 42 2.98 -10.66 -24.64
C TYR A 42 2.63 -10.30 -23.20
N GLU A 43 3.55 -9.69 -22.47
CA GLU A 43 3.28 -9.19 -21.12
C GLU A 43 2.63 -7.80 -21.19
N HIS A 44 1.32 -7.74 -20.99
CA HIS A 44 0.59 -6.47 -20.90
C HIS A 44 0.38 -6.09 -19.44
N ASP A 45 0.95 -4.95 -19.03
CA ASP A 45 0.78 -4.48 -17.67
C ASP A 45 -0.66 -3.97 -17.46
N ILE A 46 -1.42 -4.70 -16.64
CA ILE A 46 -2.84 -4.41 -16.36
C ILE A 46 -2.99 -3.27 -15.34
N ILE A 47 -1.90 -2.85 -14.68
CA ILE A 47 -1.94 -1.71 -13.76
C ILE A 47 -2.19 -0.42 -14.55
N SER A 48 -3.42 0.07 -14.46
CA SER A 48 -3.87 1.30 -15.08
C SER A 48 -3.92 2.39 -14.02
N TYR A 49 -3.30 3.54 -14.29
CA TYR A 49 -3.36 4.75 -13.43
C TYR A 49 -4.75 5.43 -13.41
N SER A 50 -5.79 4.67 -13.76
CA SER A 50 -7.18 5.10 -13.81
C SER A 50 -7.97 4.68 -12.57
N ASP A 51 -7.41 3.80 -11.75
CA ASP A 51 -8.13 3.20 -10.63
C ASP A 51 -8.37 4.22 -9.52
N ILE A 52 -9.58 4.20 -8.97
CA ILE A 52 -9.96 5.05 -7.85
C ILE A 52 -9.57 4.33 -6.57
N GLU A 53 -8.63 4.91 -5.84
CA GLU A 53 -8.13 4.38 -4.59
C GLU A 53 -8.82 5.06 -3.40
N TYR A 54 -9.26 4.24 -2.44
CA TYR A 54 -9.83 4.70 -1.18
C TYR A 54 -8.96 4.26 -0.02
N LEU A 55 -8.61 5.23 0.83
CA LEU A 55 -7.95 4.97 2.09
C LEU A 55 -8.96 4.97 3.23
N ALA A 56 -8.75 4.07 4.17
CA ALA A 56 -9.58 3.88 5.36
C ALA A 56 -8.69 3.78 6.60
N GLU A 57 -9.17 4.34 7.71
CA GLU A 57 -8.60 4.09 9.02
C GLU A 57 -9.30 2.89 9.66
N ILE A 58 -8.49 1.91 10.06
CA ILE A 58 -8.94 0.72 10.79
C ILE A 58 -8.16 0.60 12.09
N THR A 59 -8.75 -0.07 13.06
CA THR A 59 -8.04 -0.46 14.29
C THR A 59 -8.05 -1.96 14.47
N ILE A 60 -6.94 -2.49 14.99
CA ILE A 60 -6.73 -3.92 15.23
C ILE A 60 -6.30 -4.15 16.68
N GLY A 61 -6.94 -5.12 17.33
CA GLY A 61 -6.57 -5.60 18.66
C GLY A 61 -7.11 -4.77 19.84
N THR A 62 -6.71 -5.16 21.05
CA THR A 62 -7.10 -4.50 22.32
C THR A 62 -5.89 -4.36 23.25
N PRO A 63 -5.44 -3.16 23.63
CA PRO A 63 -5.85 -1.85 23.10
C PRO A 63 -5.69 -1.75 21.57
N GLU A 64 -6.47 -0.85 21.00
CA GLU A 64 -6.55 -0.62 19.56
C GLU A 64 -5.23 -0.09 18.99
N GLN A 65 -4.79 -0.67 17.89
CA GLN A 65 -3.66 -0.18 17.09
C GLN A 65 -4.19 0.30 15.73
N THR A 66 -4.03 1.59 15.45
CA THR A 66 -4.55 2.23 14.23
C THR A 66 -3.64 2.06 13.03
N PHE A 67 -4.25 1.81 11.87
CA PHE A 67 -3.61 1.69 10.57
C PHE A 67 -4.41 2.47 9.52
N LEU A 68 -3.69 3.10 8.59
CA LEU A 68 -4.26 3.63 7.37
C LEU A 68 -4.05 2.59 6.27
N VAL A 69 -5.13 2.09 5.69
CA VAL A 69 -5.10 1.00 4.71
C VAL A 69 -5.71 1.42 3.39
N LEU A 70 -5.20 0.84 2.30
CA LEU A 70 -5.81 0.90 0.98
C LEU A 70 -6.90 -0.17 0.88
N LEU A 71 -8.09 0.23 0.44
CA LEU A 71 -9.18 -0.71 0.16
C LEU A 71 -8.97 -1.34 -1.23
N ASP A 72 -8.67 -2.64 -1.26
CA ASP A 72 -8.45 -3.42 -2.48
C ASP A 72 -9.56 -4.46 -2.65
N THR A 73 -10.41 -4.24 -3.66
CA THR A 73 -11.53 -5.14 -3.99
C THR A 73 -11.10 -6.48 -4.57
N SER A 74 -9.82 -6.66 -4.89
CA SER A 74 -9.25 -7.89 -5.46
C SER A 74 -8.74 -8.88 -4.41
N THR A 75 -8.88 -8.54 -3.12
CA THR A 75 -8.43 -9.37 -1.99
C THR A 75 -9.54 -9.53 -0.96
N TRP A 76 -9.56 -10.69 -0.29
CA TRP A 76 -10.52 -10.98 0.78
C TRP A 76 -9.98 -10.61 2.17
N ASP A 77 -8.70 -10.88 2.41
CA ASP A 77 -8.06 -10.68 3.71
C ASP A 77 -7.40 -9.29 3.81
N PRO A 78 -7.58 -8.55 4.91
CA PRO A 78 -6.79 -7.35 5.18
C PRO A 78 -5.38 -7.71 5.66
N TRP A 79 -4.38 -6.98 5.17
CA TRP A 79 -2.97 -7.23 5.51
C TRP A 79 -2.36 -6.01 6.19
N VAL A 80 -1.65 -6.22 7.30
CA VAL A 80 -0.83 -5.19 7.95
C VAL A 80 0.57 -5.74 8.23
N PRO A 81 1.63 -4.90 8.20
CA PRO A 81 2.95 -5.33 8.62
C PRO A 81 2.95 -5.72 10.09
N GLU A 82 3.47 -6.91 10.44
CA GLU A 82 3.66 -7.30 11.83
C GLU A 82 5.06 -6.86 12.33
N LYS A 83 5.19 -6.64 13.65
CA LYS A 83 6.43 -6.17 14.28
C LYS A 83 7.64 -7.05 14.02
N SER A 84 7.49 -8.34 13.75
CA SER A 84 8.58 -9.23 13.34
C SER A 84 9.14 -8.91 11.96
N CYS A 85 8.37 -8.28 11.06
CA CYS A 85 8.82 -7.92 9.71
C CYS A 85 10.05 -6.99 9.74
N TYR A 86 10.13 -6.12 10.75
CA TYR A 86 11.32 -5.33 11.04
C TYR A 86 11.41 -5.13 12.56
N LYS A 87 12.45 -5.63 13.21
CA LYS A 87 12.50 -5.67 14.69
C LYS A 87 13.09 -4.40 15.32
N GLN A 88 13.79 -3.57 14.54
CA GLN A 88 14.45 -2.39 15.08
C GLN A 88 13.46 -1.22 15.25
N PRO A 89 13.56 -0.47 16.36
CA PRO A 89 12.86 0.80 16.51
C PRO A 89 13.55 1.86 15.68
N ASP A 90 12.96 2.20 14.55
CA ASP A 90 13.52 3.10 13.55
C ASP A 90 12.55 4.20 13.13
N LYS A 91 11.33 4.16 13.66
CA LYS A 91 10.31 5.18 13.49
C LYS A 91 10.36 6.12 14.71
N PRO A 92 10.65 7.41 14.54
CA PRO A 92 10.65 8.39 15.64
C PRO A 92 9.31 8.42 16.39
N SER A 93 9.31 8.91 17.63
CA SER A 93 8.08 9.07 18.43
C SER A 93 7.05 9.94 17.73
N ASP A 94 7.51 11.01 17.07
CA ASP A 94 6.65 12.01 16.45
C ASP A 94 6.07 11.49 15.12
N CYS A 95 6.69 10.44 14.56
CA CYS A 95 6.28 9.81 13.32
C CYS A 95 5.40 8.56 13.53
N GLN A 96 4.93 8.27 14.74
CA GLN A 96 4.24 6.99 15.01
C GLN A 96 2.90 6.81 14.27
N SER A 97 2.28 7.90 13.81
CA SER A 97 1.04 7.86 13.02
C SER A 97 1.19 7.05 11.73
N SER A 98 0.16 6.29 11.36
CA SER A 98 0.10 5.58 10.07
C SER A 98 0.09 6.53 8.87
N HIS A 99 -0.34 7.78 9.06
CA HIS A 99 -0.25 8.84 8.05
C HIS A 99 1.21 9.23 7.74
N CYS A 100 2.14 8.89 8.62
CA CYS A 100 3.57 9.15 8.46
C CYS A 100 4.34 7.87 8.10
N ASP A 101 3.64 6.87 7.54
CA ASP A 101 4.30 5.70 6.96
C ASP A 101 5.00 6.11 5.66
N ILE A 102 6.29 5.78 5.57
CA ILE A 102 7.15 6.17 4.44
C ILE A 102 6.53 5.82 3.08
N GLY A 103 6.70 6.74 2.12
CA GLY A 103 6.13 6.69 0.76
C GLY A 103 5.15 7.84 0.54
N LEU A 104 4.38 7.78 -0.55
CA LEU A 104 3.41 8.83 -0.92
C LEU A 104 2.39 9.15 0.18
N ILE A 105 2.09 8.19 1.05
CA ILE A 105 1.23 8.41 2.21
C ILE A 105 1.80 9.48 3.14
N CYS A 106 3.11 9.41 3.43
CA CYS A 106 3.79 10.40 4.27
C CYS A 106 3.71 11.78 3.64
N ASP A 107 4.15 11.90 2.38
CA ASP A 107 4.27 13.18 1.69
C ASP A 107 2.92 13.91 1.62
N VAL A 108 1.82 13.16 1.46
CA VAL A 108 0.47 13.73 1.29
C VAL A 108 -0.27 13.91 2.61
N PHE A 109 -0.13 12.98 3.56
CA PHE A 109 -1.01 12.92 4.72
C PHE A 109 -0.31 13.11 6.07
N CYS A 110 1.01 13.02 6.15
CA CYS A 110 1.72 13.24 7.41
C CYS A 110 1.71 14.73 7.77
N ALA A 111 1.34 15.04 9.01
CA ALA A 111 1.43 16.40 9.53
C ALA A 111 2.90 16.84 9.72
N GLU A 112 3.75 15.89 10.15
CA GLU A 112 5.17 16.13 10.42
C GLU A 112 6.02 15.78 9.21
N GLN A 113 6.21 16.74 8.31
CA GLN A 113 6.91 16.52 7.05
C GLN A 113 8.39 16.15 7.22
N SER A 114 9.01 16.45 8.38
CA SER A 114 10.36 15.96 8.67
C SER A 114 10.45 14.42 8.71
N CYS A 115 9.34 13.73 8.99
CA CYS A 115 9.23 12.27 8.93
C CYS A 115 9.37 11.70 7.52
N CYS A 116 9.12 12.50 6.47
CA CYS A 116 8.99 12.05 5.08
C CYS A 116 10.29 12.21 4.26
N THR A 117 11.38 12.61 4.91
CA THR A 117 12.67 12.95 4.28
C THR A 117 13.45 11.76 3.69
N LEU A 118 12.91 10.54 3.70
CA LEU A 118 13.58 9.40 3.11
C LEU A 118 13.17 9.13 1.67
N ILE A 119 14.19 9.00 0.84
CA ILE A 119 14.08 8.67 -0.57
C ILE A 119 13.44 7.29 -0.72
N SER A 120 12.30 7.26 -1.39
CA SER A 120 11.52 6.08 -1.80
C SER A 120 12.28 5.06 -2.68
N ASN A 121 13.55 5.33 -3.00
CA ASN A 121 14.38 4.56 -3.93
C ASN A 121 15.47 3.71 -3.28
N ASP A 122 15.57 3.65 -1.95
CA ASP A 122 16.47 2.68 -1.31
C ASP A 122 15.82 1.29 -1.30
N THR A 123 15.90 0.61 -2.46
CA THR A 123 15.38 -0.74 -2.68
C THR A 123 16.12 -1.81 -1.87
N THR A 124 17.21 -1.45 -1.17
CA THR A 124 17.95 -2.36 -0.29
C THR A 124 17.36 -2.42 1.13
N GLN A 125 16.50 -1.47 1.49
CA GLN A 125 15.91 -1.41 2.81
C GLN A 125 14.67 -2.29 2.93
N ASN A 126 14.53 -2.94 4.09
CA ASN A 126 13.36 -3.75 4.42
C ASN A 126 12.06 -2.92 4.26
N PRO A 127 11.04 -3.43 3.55
CA PRO A 127 9.84 -2.66 3.21
C PRO A 127 8.97 -2.27 4.42
N CYS A 128 9.14 -2.95 5.57
CA CYS A 128 8.45 -2.62 6.82
C CYS A 128 9.18 -1.56 7.66
N ARG A 129 10.40 -1.18 7.27
CA ARG A 129 11.17 -0.10 7.88
C ARG A 129 10.37 1.21 7.83
N ARG A 130 10.33 1.93 8.95
CA ARG A 130 9.60 3.21 9.13
C ARG A 130 8.11 3.17 8.74
N LYS A 131 7.50 1.99 8.76
CA LYS A 131 6.04 1.83 8.71
C LYS A 131 5.49 1.47 10.08
N ARG A 132 4.22 1.81 10.30
CA ARG A 132 3.44 1.31 11.41
C ARG A 132 3.36 -0.22 11.29
N ARG A 133 3.64 -0.89 12.40
CA ARG A 133 3.64 -2.35 12.51
C ARG A 133 2.72 -2.76 13.64
N PHE A 134 1.95 -3.81 13.42
CA PHE A 134 1.12 -4.44 14.42
C PHE A 134 2.00 -5.16 15.44
N ASP A 135 1.83 -4.82 16.72
CA ASP A 135 2.52 -5.48 17.83
C ASP A 135 1.54 -6.45 18.50
N MET A 136 1.61 -7.72 18.12
CA MET A 136 0.72 -8.75 18.67
C MET A 136 0.81 -8.86 20.19
N ARG A 137 1.98 -8.57 20.78
CA ARG A 137 2.24 -8.67 22.23
C ARG A 137 1.51 -7.58 23.02
N LYS A 138 1.09 -6.51 22.34
CA LYS A 138 0.31 -5.41 22.92
C LYS A 138 -1.19 -5.63 22.80
N SER A 139 -1.66 -6.71 22.18
CA SER A 139 -3.09 -6.98 22.01
C SER A 139 -3.54 -8.19 22.81
N SER A 140 -4.35 -7.98 23.84
CA SER A 140 -4.96 -9.04 24.66
C SER A 140 -5.98 -9.90 23.90
N THR A 141 -6.57 -9.36 22.83
CA THR A 141 -7.58 -10.06 22.00
C THR A 141 -6.99 -10.72 20.76
N TYR A 142 -5.67 -10.67 20.57
CA TYR A 142 -5.05 -11.27 19.40
C TYR A 142 -4.68 -12.73 19.68
N ALA A 143 -4.96 -13.59 18.71
CA ALA A 143 -4.54 -14.98 18.70
C ALA A 143 -3.89 -15.32 17.36
N GLU A 144 -2.63 -15.73 17.39
CA GLU A 144 -1.91 -16.20 16.20
C GLU A 144 -2.52 -17.51 15.69
N MET A 145 -2.63 -17.64 14.37
CA MET A 145 -3.10 -18.87 13.71
C MET A 145 -1.90 -19.64 13.16
N ARG A 146 -2.00 -20.97 13.12
CA ARG A 146 -0.92 -21.85 12.63
C ARG A 146 -0.68 -21.77 11.11
N SER A 147 -1.56 -21.11 10.39
CA SER A 147 -1.51 -21.03 8.94
C SER A 147 -0.65 -19.87 8.50
N ASN A 148 0.26 -20.14 7.56
CA ASN A 148 1.05 -19.14 6.87
C ASN A 148 0.49 -18.91 5.47
N PHE A 149 0.85 -17.78 4.88
CA PHE A 149 0.55 -17.48 3.49
C PHE A 149 1.80 -16.97 2.77
N THR A 150 1.85 -17.25 1.48
CA THR A 150 2.80 -16.64 0.55
C THR A 150 2.02 -16.20 -0.68
N THR A 151 2.34 -15.03 -1.20
CA THR A 151 1.76 -14.52 -2.44
C THR A 151 2.87 -14.00 -3.33
N ARG A 152 2.81 -14.38 -4.61
CA ARG A 152 3.74 -13.94 -5.64
C ARG A 152 2.91 -13.48 -6.83
N ARG A 153 2.41 -12.24 -6.74
CA ARG A 153 1.88 -11.50 -7.89
C ARG A 153 3.06 -10.73 -8.51
N LYS A 154 3.04 -9.40 -8.48
CA LYS A 154 4.19 -8.57 -8.92
C LYS A 154 5.41 -8.62 -8.00
N ARG A 155 5.18 -8.84 -6.71
CA ARG A 155 6.22 -8.96 -5.69
C ARG A 155 5.94 -10.16 -4.80
N TYR A 156 6.99 -10.67 -4.17
CA TYR A 156 6.91 -11.72 -3.17
C TYR A 156 6.54 -11.11 -1.82
N VAL A 157 5.52 -11.69 -1.17
CA VAL A 157 5.14 -11.37 0.21
C VAL A 157 4.87 -12.69 0.93
N GLU A 158 5.31 -12.75 2.18
CA GLU A 158 5.07 -13.87 3.09
C GLU A 158 4.55 -13.35 4.42
N GLY A 159 3.81 -14.20 5.13
CA GLY A 159 3.33 -13.88 6.47
C GLY A 159 2.51 -15.02 7.07
N PHE A 160 1.77 -14.69 8.12
CA PHE A 160 0.93 -15.60 8.87
C PHE A 160 -0.42 -14.99 9.19
N TYR A 161 -1.40 -15.85 9.41
CA TYR A 161 -2.74 -15.42 9.79
C TYR A 161 -2.84 -15.18 11.30
N GLY A 162 -3.71 -14.25 11.66
CA GLY A 162 -4.06 -13.95 13.03
C GLY A 162 -5.53 -13.64 13.16
N ARG A 163 -6.09 -13.95 14.32
CA ARG A 163 -7.48 -13.64 14.66
C ARG A 163 -7.49 -12.58 15.76
N GLY A 164 -8.28 -11.55 15.57
CA GLY A 164 -8.49 -10.50 16.56
C GLY A 164 -9.68 -9.63 16.18
N PHE A 165 -9.94 -8.58 16.98
CA PHE A 165 -10.91 -7.57 16.62
C PHE A 165 -10.32 -6.62 15.58
N LEU A 166 -11.07 -6.43 14.51
CA LEU A 166 -10.83 -5.43 13.48
C LEU A 166 -12.04 -4.49 13.47
N ARG A 167 -11.81 -3.19 13.61
CA ARG A 167 -12.86 -2.17 13.65
C ARG A 167 -12.67 -1.16 12.53
N PHE A 168 -13.79 -0.73 11.96
CA PHE A 168 -13.86 0.30 10.93
C PHE A 168 -14.44 1.58 11.51
N GLY A 169 -13.74 2.72 11.36
CA GLY A 169 -14.22 4.02 11.82
C GLY A 169 -14.25 4.19 13.33
N ALA A 170 -13.21 3.69 14.01
CA ALA A 170 -12.90 4.02 15.39
C ALA A 170 -12.41 5.48 15.52
#